data_AF-A0A952U4U5-F1
#
_entry.id   AF-A0A952U4U5-F1
#
_cell.length_a   1.000
_cell.length_b   1.000
_cell.length_c   1.000
_cell.angle_alpha   90.00
_cell.angle_beta   90.00
_cell.angle_gamma   90.00
#
_symmetry.space_group_name_H-M   'P 1'
#
loop_
_entity.id
_entity.type
_entity.pdbx_description
1 polymer ?
#
loop_
_entity_poly.entity_id
_entity_poly.type
_entity_poly.pdbx_seq_one_letter_code
_entity_poly.pdbx_strand_id
1 'polypeptide(L)'
;MSTQATPTESTEPATKGGGKLWRTIILVVVVALASFLTYEYTRPRETEFTNAVKMIKQGRAAAAIPVLERLTHEDPDNSNVYPWLAQGYLACERYAEGRTSLDTALRLKLSAEELSPVIQAFAEYYQRRGDYEEAEKLYQSVMKRHSGKSFDVGRAKLYMAWAEQEIAADNLNDAVYHLQQADKLAKDLDSTITQTVPLRLSDCYRKLAAIAETQEKDDKEAIRLLEQSLSVCDEPITRILLAAIYARTGQSGKAIENYEFVSSQDPNNLEVRHRLIELLLEKKDYEKAQVALSELTDKERSVEDYELLADVNIKIANYAGAVRALEEASTLRQSVPLLEKLKSTLLAWSDQLASQKKNQEAISVKGHAARVSEQLVALRGEDPAVEEKLDDANKTGNWDPNKPPISIVFSRNWLAKDSLTPEGKIKIRNITGAPITDLTLSAVFFDNTMRKRNGSVLLPVASPSSPPFEPDGERWLYFSCPQTVKYDHQLAVVLLWKGKLLKEFPVTKR
;
A
#
# COMPACT_ATOMS: atom_id res chain seq x y z
N MET A 1 -23.07 77.70 79.12
CA MET A 1 -23.64 79.00 78.72
C MET A 1 -23.75 79.01 77.21
N SER A 2 -24.92 79.37 76.69
CA SER A 2 -25.16 79.62 75.27
C SER A 2 -24.09 80.54 74.67
N THR A 3 -23.61 80.25 73.46
CA THR A 3 -23.96 80.93 72.19
C THR A 3 -22.96 80.60 71.07
N GLN A 4 -23.52 80.36 69.88
CA GLN A 4 -22.98 80.57 68.52
C GLN A 4 -21.62 79.97 68.11
N ALA A 5 -21.66 79.09 67.10
CA ALA A 5 -20.91 79.26 65.83
C ALA A 5 -21.32 78.16 64.83
N THR A 6 -21.66 78.57 63.61
CA THR A 6 -21.79 77.74 62.40
C THR A 6 -20.49 76.99 62.07
N PRO A 7 -20.58 75.83 61.40
CA PRO A 7 -19.65 75.60 60.30
C PRO A 7 -20.31 75.03 59.03
N THR A 8 -20.05 75.75 57.93
CA THR A 8 -19.58 75.27 56.61
C THR A 8 -20.07 73.93 56.05
N GLU A 9 -20.72 74.06 54.89
CA GLU A 9 -20.83 73.13 53.77
C GLU A 9 -19.80 71.98 53.75
N SER A 10 -20.31 70.76 53.65
CA SER A 10 -19.67 69.69 52.90
C SER A 10 -20.70 69.08 51.95
N THR A 11 -20.47 69.29 50.67
CA THR A 11 -21.20 68.72 49.54
C THR A 11 -20.68 67.31 49.28
N GLU A 12 -21.48 66.28 49.57
CA GLU A 12 -21.33 64.98 48.94
C GLU A 12 -22.40 64.81 47.85
N PRO A 13 -22.02 64.50 46.59
CA PRO A 13 -22.96 64.41 45.50
C PRO A 13 -23.76 63.10 45.59
N ALA A 14 -25.09 63.22 45.59
CA ALA A 14 -26.00 62.11 45.38
C ALA A 14 -25.64 61.36 44.08
N THR A 15 -25.42 60.05 44.21
CA THR A 15 -25.02 59.15 43.14
C THR A 15 -26.07 59.13 42.01
N LYS A 16 -25.76 59.74 40.86
CA LYS A 16 -26.51 59.66 39.59
C LYS A 16 -26.45 58.26 38.93
N GLY A 17 -26.38 57.19 39.72
CA GLY A 17 -26.25 55.80 39.24
C GLY A 17 -27.56 55.02 39.16
N GLY A 18 -28.52 55.28 40.07
CA GLY A 18 -29.72 54.45 40.22
C GLY A 18 -30.68 54.50 39.02
N GLY A 19 -30.91 55.68 38.44
CA GLY A 19 -31.88 55.85 37.34
C GLY A 19 -31.44 55.25 36.01
N LYS A 20 -30.13 55.18 35.73
CA LYS A 20 -29.60 54.52 34.53
C LYS A 20 -29.63 53.00 34.68
N LEU A 21 -29.25 52.48 35.85
CA LEU A 21 -29.29 51.04 36.14
C LEU A 21 -30.74 50.49 36.11
N TRP A 22 -31.70 51.25 36.64
CA TRP A 22 -33.10 50.86 36.65
C TRP A 22 -33.72 50.86 35.24
N ARG A 23 -33.33 51.83 34.39
CA ARG A 23 -33.74 51.86 32.97
C ARG A 23 -33.13 50.72 32.16
N THR A 24 -31.88 50.33 32.40
CA THR A 24 -31.27 49.18 31.72
C THR A 24 -31.90 47.87 32.16
N ILE A 25 -32.24 47.72 33.45
CA ILE A 25 -32.95 46.54 33.96
C ILE A 25 -34.34 46.45 33.33
N ILE A 26 -35.10 47.54 33.27
CA ILE A 26 -36.43 47.56 32.61
C ILE A 26 -36.32 47.23 31.13
N LEU A 27 -35.33 47.79 30.42
CA LEU A 27 -35.10 47.48 29.01
C LEU A 27 -34.80 46.00 28.80
N VAL A 28 -33.94 45.40 29.63
CA VAL A 28 -33.62 43.96 29.57
C VAL A 28 -34.85 43.11 29.86
N VAL A 29 -35.67 43.49 30.85
CA VAL A 29 -36.91 42.77 31.16
C VAL A 29 -37.90 42.88 30.00
N VAL A 30 -38.07 44.06 29.39
CA VAL A 30 -38.97 44.25 28.25
C VAL A 30 -38.48 43.48 27.03
N VAL A 31 -37.18 43.46 26.76
CA VAL A 31 -36.59 42.67 25.66
C VAL A 31 -36.73 41.18 25.94
N ALA A 32 -36.51 40.72 27.17
CA ALA A 32 -36.71 39.33 27.57
C ALA A 32 -38.18 38.92 27.47
N LEU A 33 -39.10 39.80 27.89
CA LEU A 33 -40.54 39.59 27.79
C LEU A 33 -41.00 39.58 26.34
N ALA A 34 -40.51 40.50 25.51
CA ALA A 34 -40.78 40.53 24.07
C ALA A 34 -40.20 39.30 23.36
N SER A 35 -39.01 38.85 23.75
CA SER A 35 -38.40 37.61 23.24
C SER A 35 -39.19 36.38 23.66
N PHE A 36 -39.67 36.34 24.90
CA PHE A 36 -40.52 35.27 25.43
C PHE A 36 -41.90 35.24 24.76
N LEU A 37 -42.54 36.40 24.59
CA LEU A 37 -43.82 36.52 23.90
C LEU A 37 -43.68 36.19 22.41
N THR A 38 -42.58 36.60 21.77
CA THR A 38 -42.28 36.21 20.38
C THR A 38 -42.04 34.70 20.30
N TYR A 39 -41.30 34.12 21.24
CA TYR A 39 -41.08 32.68 21.32
C TYR A 39 -42.38 31.89 21.51
N GLU A 40 -43.27 32.34 22.38
CA GLU A 40 -44.54 31.65 22.65
C GLU A 40 -45.56 31.85 21.51
N TYR A 41 -45.53 32.99 20.83
CA TYR A 41 -46.36 33.25 19.64
C TYR A 41 -45.84 32.53 18.37
N THR A 42 -44.52 32.30 18.28
CA THR A 42 -43.89 31.56 17.17
C THR A 42 -43.78 30.05 17.44
N ARG A 43 -44.06 29.58 18.67
CA ARG A 43 -44.17 28.17 18.97
C ARG A 43 -45.35 27.58 18.18
N PRO A 44 -45.11 26.59 17.29
CA PRO A 44 -46.21 25.88 16.65
C PRO A 44 -47.06 25.22 17.75
N ARG A 45 -48.37 25.50 17.78
CA ARG A 45 -49.29 24.88 18.73
C ARG A 45 -49.23 23.35 18.55
N GLU A 46 -48.88 22.62 19.60
CA GLU A 46 -48.94 21.15 19.58
C GLU A 46 -50.40 20.73 19.34
N THR A 47 -50.67 20.25 18.13
CA THR A 47 -51.97 19.67 17.75
C THR A 47 -52.06 18.25 18.27
N GLU A 48 -53.29 17.74 18.45
CA GLU A 48 -53.52 16.33 18.82
C GLU A 48 -52.83 15.36 17.85
N PHE A 49 -52.83 15.70 16.55
CA PHE A 49 -52.07 14.97 15.52
C PHE A 49 -50.57 14.95 15.82
N THR A 50 -49.94 16.10 16.03
CA THR A 50 -48.49 16.16 16.32
C THR A 50 -48.12 15.43 17.61
N ASN A 51 -49.00 15.41 18.61
CA ASN A 51 -48.84 14.64 19.83
C ASN A 51 -48.93 13.13 19.58
N ALA A 52 -49.89 12.68 18.76
CA ALA A 52 -50.00 11.29 18.35
C ALA A 52 -48.76 10.82 17.56
N VAL A 53 -48.27 11.63 16.63
CA VAL A 53 -47.02 11.36 15.89
C VAL A 53 -45.82 11.22 16.84
N LYS A 54 -45.72 12.11 17.83
CA LYS A 54 -44.67 12.06 18.86
C LYS A 54 -44.77 10.79 19.71
N MET A 55 -45.98 10.37 20.08
CA MET A 55 -46.22 9.10 20.79
C MET A 55 -45.76 7.90 19.97
N ILE A 56 -46.07 7.84 18.67
CA ILE A 56 -45.60 6.77 17.76
C ILE A 56 -44.07 6.71 17.75
N LYS A 57 -43.39 7.86 17.56
CA LYS A 57 -41.93 7.95 17.55
C LYS A 57 -41.28 7.54 18.88
N GLN A 58 -41.99 7.67 19.99
CA GLN A 58 -41.56 7.23 21.33
C GLN A 58 -41.87 5.75 21.61
N GLY A 59 -42.35 4.99 20.63
CA GLY A 59 -42.75 3.59 20.80
C GLY A 59 -44.10 3.41 21.52
N ARG A 60 -44.84 4.50 21.79
CA ARG A 60 -46.14 4.49 22.46
C ARG A 60 -47.29 4.42 21.46
N ALA A 61 -47.18 3.53 20.47
CA ALA A 61 -48.13 3.43 19.36
C ALA A 61 -49.57 3.11 19.82
N ALA A 62 -49.73 2.22 20.79
CA ALA A 62 -51.03 1.83 21.33
C ALA A 62 -51.86 3.02 21.87
N ALA A 63 -51.19 4.04 22.44
CA ALA A 63 -51.85 5.25 22.95
C ALA A 63 -52.19 6.25 21.83
N ALA A 64 -51.45 6.22 20.72
CA ALA A 64 -51.64 7.12 19.60
C ALA A 64 -52.77 6.68 18.66
N ILE A 65 -52.97 5.37 18.50
CA ILE A 65 -53.97 4.80 17.57
C ILE A 65 -55.38 5.37 17.78
N PRO A 66 -55.96 5.40 19.01
CA PRO A 66 -57.33 5.90 19.19
C PRO A 66 -57.48 7.38 18.82
N VAL A 67 -56.41 8.18 19.02
CA VAL A 67 -56.38 9.59 18.64
C VAL A 67 -56.38 9.71 17.11
N LEU A 68 -55.52 8.94 16.43
CA LEU A 68 -55.43 8.94 14.97
C LEU A 68 -56.71 8.40 14.31
N GLU A 69 -57.29 7.31 14.84
CA GLU A 69 -58.58 6.77 14.38
C GLU A 69 -59.67 7.84 14.49
N ARG A 70 -59.79 8.54 15.62
CA ARG A 70 -60.76 9.63 15.79
C ARG A 70 -60.53 10.76 14.79
N LEU A 71 -59.28 11.18 14.59
CA LEU A 71 -58.95 12.23 13.61
C LEU A 71 -59.36 11.83 12.18
N THR A 72 -59.23 10.55 11.80
CA THR A 72 -59.72 10.07 10.49
C THR A 72 -61.24 10.02 10.39
N HIS A 73 -61.98 9.93 11.50
CA HIS A 73 -63.45 10.02 11.49
C HIS A 73 -63.93 11.47 11.41
N GLU A 74 -63.24 12.38 12.09
CA GLU A 74 -63.56 13.82 12.09
C GLU A 74 -63.24 14.46 10.73
N ASP A 75 -62.13 14.08 10.11
CA ASP A 75 -61.70 14.57 8.79
C ASP A 75 -61.14 13.42 7.92
N PRO A 76 -62.01 12.70 7.18
CA PRO A 76 -61.59 11.59 6.33
C PRO A 76 -60.66 11.99 5.18
N ASP A 77 -60.69 13.25 4.74
CA ASP A 77 -59.89 13.75 3.62
C ASP A 77 -58.48 14.18 4.05
N ASN A 78 -58.19 14.19 5.36
CA ASN A 78 -56.87 14.51 5.89
C ASN A 78 -55.85 13.40 5.59
N SER A 79 -55.19 13.53 4.45
CA SER A 79 -54.21 12.57 3.93
C SER A 79 -53.04 12.29 4.89
N ASN A 80 -52.63 13.28 5.68
CA ASN A 80 -51.45 13.20 6.55
C ASN A 80 -51.60 12.24 7.74
N VAL A 81 -52.83 11.89 8.12
CA VAL A 81 -53.09 11.04 9.30
C VAL A 81 -52.84 9.56 8.98
N TYR A 82 -53.16 9.13 7.76
CA TYR A 82 -53.14 7.73 7.36
C TYR A 82 -51.75 7.06 7.39
N PRO A 83 -50.64 7.70 6.97
CA PRO A 83 -49.30 7.13 7.14
C PRO A 83 -48.95 6.81 8.60
N TRP A 84 -49.32 7.71 9.52
CA TRP A 84 -49.04 7.54 10.95
C TRP A 84 -49.96 6.52 11.59
N LEU A 85 -51.23 6.45 11.17
CA LEU A 85 -52.15 5.41 11.62
C LEU A 85 -51.67 4.02 11.15
N ALA A 86 -51.24 3.90 9.89
CA ALA A 86 -50.65 2.68 9.35
C ALA A 86 -49.40 2.25 10.12
N GLN A 87 -48.51 3.20 10.43
CA GLN A 87 -47.32 2.95 11.23
C GLN A 87 -47.65 2.54 12.67
N GLY A 88 -48.69 3.14 13.27
CA GLY A 88 -49.16 2.76 14.60
C GLY A 88 -49.69 1.35 14.65
N TYR A 89 -50.54 0.98 13.68
CA TYR A 89 -51.01 -0.39 13.55
C TYR A 89 -49.88 -1.39 13.30
N LEU A 90 -48.91 -1.05 12.45
CA LEU A 90 -47.73 -1.88 12.23
C LEU A 90 -46.95 -2.13 13.53
N ALA A 91 -46.73 -1.08 14.33
CA ALA A 91 -46.03 -1.16 15.61
C ALA A 91 -46.80 -1.96 16.69
N CYS A 92 -48.12 -2.10 16.53
CA CYS A 92 -48.98 -2.91 17.41
C CYS A 92 -49.34 -4.28 16.80
N GLU A 93 -48.62 -4.72 15.76
CA GLU A 93 -48.84 -6.01 15.07
C GLU A 93 -50.25 -6.17 14.44
N ARG A 94 -50.97 -5.06 14.26
CA ARG A 94 -52.29 -4.99 13.62
C ARG A 94 -52.13 -4.84 12.10
N TYR A 95 -51.54 -5.84 11.46
CA TYR A 95 -51.04 -5.73 10.09
C TYR A 95 -52.12 -5.47 9.04
N ALA A 96 -53.30 -6.07 9.19
CA ALA A 96 -54.40 -5.91 8.23
C ALA A 96 -54.95 -4.48 8.24
N GLU A 97 -55.18 -3.91 9.42
CA GLU A 97 -55.59 -2.52 9.56
C GLU A 97 -54.47 -1.57 9.10
N GLY A 98 -53.22 -1.88 9.45
CA GLY A 98 -52.06 -1.13 8.99
C GLY A 98 -51.96 -1.05 7.47
N ARG A 99 -52.13 -2.20 6.79
CA ARG A 99 -52.11 -2.27 5.33
C ARG A 99 -53.26 -1.49 4.70
N THR A 100 -54.44 -1.54 5.29
CA THR A 100 -55.64 -0.81 4.85
C THR A 100 -55.43 0.71 4.97
N SER A 101 -54.88 1.17 6.09
CA SER A 101 -54.51 2.58 6.29
C SER A 101 -53.44 3.03 5.30
N LEU A 102 -52.43 2.18 5.02
CA LEU A 102 -51.41 2.48 4.03
C LEU A 102 -51.98 2.58 2.61
N ASP A 103 -52.85 1.65 2.19
CA ASP A 103 -53.53 1.73 0.89
C ASP A 103 -54.40 2.98 0.75
N THR A 104 -54.95 3.46 1.85
CA THR A 104 -55.69 4.72 1.90
C THR A 104 -54.75 5.90 1.75
N ALA A 105 -53.62 5.92 2.46
CA ALA A 105 -52.58 6.94 2.27
C ALA A 105 -52.10 7.01 0.79
N LEU A 106 -51.87 5.87 0.15
CA LEU A 106 -51.47 5.77 -1.26
C LEU A 106 -52.55 6.22 -2.27
N ARG A 107 -53.81 6.37 -1.84
CA ARG A 107 -54.89 6.92 -2.66
C ARG A 107 -54.98 8.44 -2.54
N LEU A 108 -54.51 9.02 -1.44
CA LEU A 108 -54.72 10.43 -1.07
C LEU A 108 -53.66 11.41 -1.57
N LYS A 109 -53.02 11.14 -2.72
CA LYS A 109 -52.07 12.04 -3.44
C LYS A 109 -50.97 12.68 -2.56
N LEU A 110 -50.52 12.00 -1.50
CA LEU A 110 -49.37 12.43 -0.70
C LEU A 110 -48.09 12.48 -1.55
N SER A 111 -47.12 13.30 -1.15
CA SER A 111 -45.79 13.31 -1.77
C SER A 111 -45.04 12.01 -1.47
N ALA A 112 -44.02 11.71 -2.29
CA ALA A 112 -43.19 10.54 -2.05
C ALA A 112 -42.44 10.65 -0.72
N GLU A 113 -42.01 11.87 -0.36
CA GLU A 113 -41.27 12.18 0.86
C GLU A 113 -42.11 11.89 2.13
N GLU A 114 -43.41 12.16 2.08
CA GLU A 114 -44.34 11.87 3.19
C GLU A 114 -44.61 10.37 3.35
N LEU A 115 -44.57 9.61 2.25
CA LEU A 115 -44.83 8.18 2.24
C LEU A 115 -43.59 7.34 2.53
N SER A 116 -42.39 7.83 2.21
CA SER A 116 -41.13 7.08 2.36
C SER A 116 -40.95 6.41 3.73
N PRO A 117 -41.19 7.08 4.88
CA PRO A 117 -41.00 6.46 6.19
C PRO A 117 -41.92 5.26 6.44
N VAL A 118 -43.21 5.36 6.09
CA VAL A 118 -44.16 4.27 6.32
C VAL A 118 -43.96 3.13 5.33
N ILE A 119 -43.64 3.42 4.07
CA ILE A 119 -43.28 2.40 3.08
C ILE A 119 -42.03 1.63 3.52
N GLN A 120 -41.01 2.35 3.99
CA GLN A 120 -39.79 1.74 4.53
C GLN A 120 -40.10 0.83 5.72
N ALA A 121 -40.96 1.26 6.65
CA ALA A 121 -41.32 0.46 7.82
C ALA A 121 -42.03 -0.86 7.44
N PHE A 122 -42.95 -0.82 6.48
CA PHE A 122 -43.62 -2.03 5.99
C PHE A 122 -42.67 -2.94 5.19
N ALA A 123 -41.78 -2.36 4.37
CA ALA A 123 -40.75 -3.14 3.65
C ALA A 123 -39.80 -3.85 4.63
N GLU A 124 -39.35 -3.17 5.68
CA GLU A 124 -38.51 -3.76 6.74
C GLU A 124 -39.26 -4.84 7.53
N TYR A 125 -40.56 -4.67 7.75
CA TYR A 125 -41.40 -5.71 8.35
C TYR A 125 -41.43 -6.98 7.49
N TYR A 126 -41.70 -6.86 6.20
CA TYR A 126 -41.67 -8.01 5.28
C TYR A 126 -40.27 -8.63 5.20
N GLN A 127 -39.23 -7.81 5.11
CA GLN A 127 -37.83 -8.25 5.13
C GLN A 127 -37.49 -9.09 6.37
N ARG A 128 -37.91 -8.66 7.57
CA ARG A 128 -37.66 -9.42 8.82
C ARG A 128 -38.32 -10.79 8.85
N ARG A 129 -39.37 -11.00 8.05
CA ARG A 129 -40.05 -12.28 7.90
C ARG A 129 -39.48 -13.13 6.76
N GLY A 130 -38.57 -12.58 5.96
CA GLY A 130 -38.07 -13.21 4.74
C GLY A 130 -39.03 -13.09 3.55
N ASP A 131 -40.09 -12.29 3.66
CA ASP A 131 -41.11 -12.09 2.62
C ASP A 131 -40.66 -10.99 1.62
N TYR A 132 -39.48 -11.14 1.01
CA TYR A 132 -38.85 -10.10 0.18
C TYR A 132 -39.68 -9.73 -1.06
N GLU A 133 -40.38 -10.68 -1.65
CA GLU A 133 -41.25 -10.46 -2.80
C GLU A 133 -42.43 -9.54 -2.46
N GLU A 134 -42.97 -9.63 -1.24
CA GLU A 134 -44.05 -8.74 -0.79
C GLU A 134 -43.53 -7.32 -0.54
N ALA A 135 -42.31 -7.19 -0.01
CA ALA A 135 -41.65 -5.90 0.09
C ALA A 135 -41.40 -5.27 -1.30
N GLU A 136 -40.98 -6.06 -2.28
CA GLU A 136 -40.78 -5.60 -3.65
C GLU A 136 -42.10 -5.18 -4.31
N LYS A 137 -43.16 -6.00 -4.18
CA LYS A 137 -44.51 -5.67 -4.66
C LYS A 137 -45.02 -4.37 -4.05
N LEU A 138 -44.74 -4.14 -2.76
CA LEU A 138 -45.07 -2.88 -2.09
C LEU A 138 -44.38 -1.71 -2.80
N TYR A 139 -43.06 -1.73 -2.97
CA TYR A 139 -42.35 -0.66 -3.67
C TYR A 139 -42.86 -0.46 -5.11
N GLN A 140 -43.07 -1.54 -5.87
CA GLN A 140 -43.62 -1.46 -7.23
C GLN A 140 -45.01 -0.81 -7.26
N SER A 141 -45.87 -1.09 -6.27
CA SER A 141 -47.20 -0.49 -6.18
C SER A 141 -47.16 1.02 -5.95
N VAL A 142 -46.18 1.49 -5.18
CA VAL A 142 -45.98 2.92 -4.88
C VAL A 142 -45.39 3.63 -6.10
N MET A 143 -44.41 3.01 -6.77
CA MET A 143 -43.75 3.59 -7.96
C MET A 143 -44.70 3.80 -9.15
N LYS A 144 -45.76 2.99 -9.27
CA LYS A 144 -46.82 3.20 -10.29
C LYS A 144 -47.56 4.52 -10.10
N ARG A 145 -47.60 5.05 -8.87
CA ARG A 145 -48.35 6.26 -8.50
C ARG A 145 -47.43 7.46 -8.24
N HIS A 146 -46.20 7.21 -7.83
CA HIS A 146 -45.18 8.20 -7.54
C HIS A 146 -43.95 7.91 -8.40
N SER A 147 -43.75 8.68 -9.46
CA SER A 147 -42.52 8.61 -10.26
C SER A 147 -41.42 9.42 -9.58
N GLY A 148 -40.34 8.78 -9.16
CA GLY A 148 -39.21 9.47 -8.56
C GLY A 148 -38.23 8.52 -7.87
N LYS A 149 -37.06 9.05 -7.51
CA LYS A 149 -35.97 8.32 -6.83
C LYS A 149 -36.15 8.20 -5.31
N SER A 150 -37.23 8.75 -4.75
CA SER A 150 -37.46 8.87 -3.30
C SER A 150 -37.53 7.52 -2.56
N PHE A 151 -37.67 6.40 -3.28
CA PHE A 151 -37.69 5.05 -2.74
C PHE A 151 -36.47 4.20 -3.11
N ASP A 152 -35.53 4.71 -3.91
CA ASP A 152 -34.40 3.92 -4.43
C ASP A 152 -33.45 3.46 -3.33
N VAL A 153 -33.23 4.30 -2.30
CA VAL A 153 -32.45 3.91 -1.11
C VAL A 153 -33.09 2.72 -0.39
N GLY A 154 -34.41 2.75 -0.18
CA GLY A 154 -35.14 1.69 0.50
C GLY A 154 -35.12 0.39 -0.28
N ARG A 155 -35.34 0.48 -1.60
CA ARG A 155 -35.26 -0.66 -2.52
C ARG A 155 -33.85 -1.25 -2.62
N ALA A 156 -32.82 -0.42 -2.69
CA ALA A 156 -31.44 -0.88 -2.71
C ALA A 156 -31.10 -1.65 -1.41
N LYS A 157 -31.54 -1.15 -0.25
CA LYS A 157 -31.41 -1.86 1.03
C LYS A 157 -32.16 -3.19 1.05
N LEU A 158 -33.39 -3.22 0.51
CA LEU A 158 -34.17 -4.45 0.38
C LEU A 158 -33.41 -5.49 -0.43
N TYR A 159 -32.95 -5.15 -1.64
CA TYR A 159 -32.20 -6.07 -2.49
C TYR A 159 -30.87 -6.50 -1.87
N MET A 160 -30.16 -5.62 -1.16
CA MET A 160 -28.96 -5.99 -0.40
C MET A 160 -29.28 -7.02 0.69
N ALA A 161 -30.37 -6.84 1.43
CA ALA A 161 -30.77 -7.76 2.49
C ALA A 161 -31.27 -9.10 1.93
N TRP A 162 -31.90 -9.08 0.75
CA TRP A 162 -32.32 -10.27 0.03
C TRP A 162 -31.09 -11.08 -0.41
N ALA A 163 -30.14 -10.40 -1.06
CA ALA A 163 -28.89 -11.01 -1.47
C ALA A 163 -28.08 -11.57 -0.30
N GLU A 164 -28.08 -10.92 0.86
CA GLU A 164 -27.38 -11.47 2.05
C GLU A 164 -27.97 -12.80 2.51
N GLN A 165 -29.30 -12.93 2.50
CA GLN A 165 -29.96 -14.19 2.82
C GLN A 165 -29.62 -15.26 1.77
N GLU A 166 -29.60 -14.89 0.49
CA GLU A 166 -29.27 -15.81 -0.60
C GLU A 166 -27.81 -16.26 -0.55
N ILE A 167 -26.88 -15.37 -0.22
CA ILE A 167 -25.46 -15.72 0.04
C ILE A 167 -25.36 -16.70 1.21
N ALA A 168 -26.13 -16.47 2.29
CA ALA A 168 -26.15 -17.38 3.44
C ALA A 168 -26.76 -18.76 3.10
N ALA A 169 -27.63 -18.81 2.09
CA ALA A 169 -28.22 -20.04 1.56
C ALA A 169 -27.41 -20.67 0.42
N ASP A 170 -26.25 -20.12 0.06
CA ASP A 170 -25.40 -20.52 -1.08
C ASP A 170 -26.05 -20.36 -2.47
N ASN A 171 -27.13 -19.56 -2.56
CA ASN A 171 -27.82 -19.22 -3.80
C ASN A 171 -27.17 -18.00 -4.48
N LEU A 172 -25.90 -18.15 -4.89
CA LEU A 172 -25.09 -17.02 -5.37
C LEU A 172 -25.61 -16.35 -6.65
N ASN A 173 -26.28 -17.10 -7.54
CA ASN A 173 -26.84 -16.53 -8.78
C ASN A 173 -27.97 -15.54 -8.49
N ASP A 174 -28.88 -15.88 -7.57
CA ASP A 174 -29.96 -15.01 -7.15
C ASP A 174 -29.40 -13.80 -6.41
N ALA A 175 -28.40 -14.02 -5.54
CA ALA A 175 -27.70 -12.94 -4.84
C ALA A 175 -27.07 -11.93 -5.82
N VAL A 176 -26.42 -12.41 -6.89
CA VAL A 176 -25.87 -11.55 -7.94
C VAL A 176 -26.98 -10.76 -8.62
N TYR A 177 -28.11 -11.40 -8.96
CA TYR A 177 -29.24 -10.69 -9.57
C TYR A 177 -29.74 -9.55 -8.67
N HIS A 178 -29.96 -9.81 -7.38
CA HIS A 178 -30.43 -8.78 -6.45
C HIS A 178 -29.39 -7.69 -6.19
N LEU A 179 -28.10 -8.05 -6.06
CA LEU A 179 -27.02 -7.06 -5.93
C LEU A 179 -26.88 -6.20 -7.20
N GLN A 180 -27.09 -6.75 -8.39
CA GLN A 180 -27.14 -5.95 -9.63
C GLN A 180 -28.32 -4.98 -9.64
N GLN A 181 -29.49 -5.36 -9.11
CA GLN A 181 -30.60 -4.42 -8.97
C GLN A 181 -30.25 -3.33 -7.96
N ALA A 182 -29.63 -3.68 -6.84
CA ALA A 182 -29.14 -2.71 -5.87
C ALA A 182 -28.10 -1.75 -6.47
N ASP A 183 -27.16 -2.25 -7.29
CA ASP A 183 -26.10 -1.45 -7.92
C ASP A 183 -26.67 -0.43 -8.91
N LYS A 184 -27.65 -0.85 -9.72
CA LYS A 184 -28.37 0.04 -10.65
C LYS A 184 -29.04 1.20 -9.91
N LEU A 185 -29.58 0.96 -8.72
CA LEU A 185 -30.19 1.99 -7.89
C LEU A 185 -29.13 2.85 -7.18
N ALA A 186 -28.00 2.25 -6.80
CA ALA A 186 -26.92 2.91 -6.05
C ALA A 186 -26.15 3.96 -6.84
N LYS A 187 -26.03 3.82 -8.17
CA LYS A 187 -25.24 4.72 -9.03
C LYS A 187 -25.60 6.20 -8.90
N ASP A 188 -26.84 6.51 -8.53
CA ASP A 188 -27.35 7.87 -8.41
C ASP A 188 -27.55 8.31 -6.95
N LEU A 189 -27.11 7.50 -5.97
CA LEU A 189 -27.30 7.75 -4.55
C LEU A 189 -26.00 8.27 -3.90
N ASP A 190 -26.10 9.35 -3.12
CA ASP A 190 -25.02 9.80 -2.23
C ASP A 190 -25.13 9.07 -0.88
N SER A 191 -24.71 7.79 -0.87
CA SER A 191 -24.87 6.95 0.31
C SER A 191 -23.82 5.84 0.40
N THR A 192 -23.64 5.28 1.60
CA THR A 192 -22.76 4.12 1.86
C THR A 192 -23.04 2.92 0.95
N ILE A 193 -24.26 2.82 0.40
CA ILE A 193 -24.68 1.78 -0.53
C ILE A 193 -23.82 1.77 -1.80
N THR A 194 -23.44 2.96 -2.30
CA THR A 194 -22.65 3.14 -3.53
C THR A 194 -21.25 2.57 -3.42
N GLN A 195 -20.72 2.42 -2.21
CA GLN A 195 -19.44 1.75 -1.96
C GLN A 195 -19.63 0.27 -1.60
N THR A 196 -20.67 -0.05 -0.83
CA THR A 196 -20.86 -1.40 -0.28
C THR A 196 -21.37 -2.41 -1.32
N VAL A 197 -22.28 -1.99 -2.20
CA VAL A 197 -22.90 -2.89 -3.19
C VAL A 197 -21.87 -3.40 -4.21
N PRO A 198 -21.02 -2.56 -4.83
CA PRO A 198 -20.01 -3.04 -5.77
C PRO A 198 -19.05 -4.06 -5.14
N LEU A 199 -18.64 -3.84 -3.89
CA LEU A 199 -17.76 -4.77 -3.16
C LEU A 199 -18.45 -6.13 -2.97
N ARG A 200 -19.69 -6.14 -2.47
CA ARG A 200 -20.42 -7.41 -2.27
C ARG A 200 -20.73 -8.14 -3.59
N LEU A 201 -21.04 -7.38 -4.64
CA LEU A 201 -21.28 -7.94 -5.97
C LEU A 201 -20.00 -8.54 -6.56
N SER A 202 -18.86 -7.84 -6.42
CA SER A 202 -17.53 -8.35 -6.77
C SER A 202 -17.21 -9.66 -6.03
N ASP A 203 -17.45 -9.71 -4.72
CA ASP A 203 -17.26 -10.92 -3.91
C ASP A 203 -18.08 -12.11 -4.42
N CYS A 204 -19.35 -11.89 -4.77
CA CYS A 204 -20.22 -12.94 -5.30
C CYS A 204 -19.71 -13.48 -6.63
N TYR A 205 -19.29 -12.60 -7.53
CA TYR A 205 -18.68 -13.01 -8.80
C TYR A 205 -17.39 -13.82 -8.60
N ARG A 206 -16.54 -13.44 -7.64
CA ARG A 206 -15.33 -14.23 -7.31
C ARG A 206 -15.68 -15.61 -6.75
N LYS A 207 -16.71 -15.71 -5.91
CA LYS A 207 -17.19 -17.01 -5.40
C LYS A 207 -17.74 -17.90 -6.52
N LEU A 208 -18.57 -17.34 -7.40
CA LEU A 208 -19.07 -18.06 -8.58
C LEU A 208 -17.92 -18.49 -9.49
N ALA A 209 -16.92 -17.62 -9.71
CA ALA A 209 -15.74 -17.97 -10.50
C ALA A 209 -14.96 -19.13 -9.88
N ALA A 210 -14.81 -19.16 -8.56
CA ALA A 210 -14.17 -20.27 -7.86
C ALA A 210 -14.95 -21.58 -8.01
N ILE A 211 -16.29 -21.55 -8.03
CA ILE A 211 -17.13 -22.72 -8.29
C ILE A 211 -16.95 -23.20 -9.73
N ALA A 212 -17.02 -22.29 -10.70
CA ALA A 212 -16.81 -22.59 -12.12
C ALA A 212 -15.40 -23.21 -12.36
N GLU A 213 -14.37 -22.66 -11.72
CA GLU A 213 -13.01 -23.18 -11.82
C GLU A 213 -12.87 -24.58 -11.18
N THR A 214 -13.37 -24.76 -9.96
CA THR A 214 -13.06 -25.96 -9.16
C THR A 214 -14.02 -27.14 -9.40
N GLN A 215 -15.32 -26.87 -9.51
CA GLN A 215 -16.35 -27.89 -9.64
C GLN A 215 -16.64 -28.21 -11.11
N GLU A 216 -16.80 -27.16 -11.92
CA GLU A 216 -17.19 -27.30 -13.33
C GLU A 216 -15.98 -27.45 -14.25
N LYS A 217 -14.79 -27.05 -13.77
CA LYS A 217 -13.54 -26.99 -14.54
C LYS A 217 -13.69 -26.15 -15.82
N ASP A 218 -14.51 -25.12 -15.74
CA ASP A 218 -14.76 -24.18 -16.83
C ASP A 218 -13.98 -22.88 -16.62
N ASP A 219 -12.75 -22.88 -17.12
CA ASP A 219 -11.85 -21.72 -17.05
C ASP A 219 -12.42 -20.51 -17.79
N LYS A 220 -13.22 -20.72 -18.85
CA LYS A 220 -13.79 -19.61 -19.63
C LYS A 220 -14.85 -18.89 -18.82
N GLU A 221 -15.71 -19.66 -18.16
CA GLU A 221 -16.73 -19.10 -17.30
C GLU A 221 -16.12 -18.45 -16.06
N ALA A 222 -15.12 -19.06 -15.44
CA ALA A 222 -14.37 -18.45 -14.34
C ALA A 222 -13.74 -17.10 -14.73
N ILE A 223 -13.08 -17.03 -15.90
CA ILE A 223 -12.54 -15.77 -16.43
C ILE A 223 -13.67 -14.74 -16.64
N ARG A 224 -14.78 -15.14 -17.27
CA ARG A 224 -15.93 -14.26 -17.53
C ARG A 224 -16.47 -13.65 -16.24
N LEU A 225 -16.64 -14.46 -15.20
CA LEU A 225 -17.12 -14.04 -13.89
C LEU A 225 -16.13 -13.10 -13.18
N LEU A 226 -14.83 -13.39 -13.24
CA LEU A 226 -13.82 -12.51 -12.68
C LEU A 226 -13.69 -11.17 -13.44
N GLU A 227 -13.87 -11.17 -14.76
CA GLU A 227 -13.96 -9.93 -15.55
C GLU A 227 -15.19 -9.10 -15.15
N GLN A 228 -16.33 -9.76 -14.85
CA GLN A 228 -17.50 -9.09 -14.28
C GLN A 228 -17.22 -8.51 -12.90
N SER A 229 -16.55 -9.25 -12.01
CA SER A 229 -16.07 -8.73 -10.72
C SER A 229 -15.24 -7.47 -10.91
N LEU A 230 -14.23 -7.52 -11.78
CA LEU A 230 -13.33 -6.39 -12.04
C LEU A 230 -14.04 -5.17 -12.62
N SER A 231 -15.07 -5.38 -13.46
CA SER A 231 -15.87 -4.30 -14.03
C SER A 231 -16.72 -3.54 -13.02
N VAL A 232 -17.06 -4.19 -11.90
CA VAL A 232 -17.85 -3.63 -10.81
C VAL A 232 -16.92 -3.02 -9.76
N CYS A 233 -15.85 -3.72 -9.39
CA CYS A 233 -14.86 -3.25 -8.44
C CYS A 233 -13.46 -3.75 -8.82
N ASP A 234 -12.52 -2.82 -9.05
CA ASP A 234 -11.14 -3.15 -9.39
C ASP A 234 -10.33 -3.51 -8.13
N GLU A 235 -10.44 -4.77 -7.69
CA GLU A 235 -9.75 -5.28 -6.51
C GLU A 235 -8.48 -6.07 -6.87
N PRO A 236 -7.35 -5.88 -6.15
CA PRO A 236 -6.11 -6.62 -6.40
C PRO A 236 -6.28 -8.14 -6.40
N ILE A 237 -7.11 -8.66 -5.50
CA ILE A 237 -7.38 -10.11 -5.40
C ILE A 237 -8.05 -10.67 -6.65
N THR A 238 -8.97 -9.94 -7.30
CA THR A 238 -9.60 -10.36 -8.56
C THR A 238 -8.56 -10.46 -9.67
N ARG A 239 -7.64 -9.51 -9.75
CA ARG A 239 -6.54 -9.52 -10.72
C ARG A 239 -5.57 -10.68 -10.49
N ILE A 240 -5.24 -10.99 -9.24
CA ILE A 240 -4.41 -12.16 -8.90
C ILE A 240 -5.07 -13.46 -9.37
N LEU A 241 -6.38 -13.63 -9.13
CA LEU A 241 -7.13 -14.80 -9.57
C LEU A 241 -7.19 -14.89 -11.10
N LEU A 242 -7.49 -13.79 -11.79
CA LEU A 242 -7.45 -13.74 -13.26
C LEU A 242 -6.07 -14.10 -13.80
N ALA A 243 -5.01 -13.55 -13.22
CA ALA A 243 -3.65 -13.82 -13.63
C ALA A 243 -3.28 -15.30 -13.46
N ALA A 244 -3.71 -15.94 -12.38
CA ALA A 244 -3.47 -17.36 -12.15
C ALA A 244 -4.15 -18.24 -13.21
N ILE A 245 -5.41 -17.96 -13.55
CA ILE A 245 -6.13 -18.70 -14.60
C ILE A 245 -5.52 -18.41 -15.98
N TYR A 246 -5.16 -17.15 -16.26
CA TYR A 246 -4.48 -16.78 -17.50
C TYR A 246 -3.12 -17.47 -17.66
N ALA A 247 -2.35 -17.59 -16.59
CA ALA A 247 -1.09 -18.34 -16.57
C ALA A 247 -1.32 -19.81 -16.93
N ARG A 248 -2.23 -20.49 -16.23
CA ARG A 248 -2.55 -21.92 -16.46
C ARG A 248 -3.12 -22.20 -17.85
N THR A 249 -3.89 -21.28 -18.41
CA THR A 249 -4.49 -21.42 -19.76
C THR A 249 -3.55 -20.98 -20.90
N GLY A 250 -2.29 -20.65 -20.60
CA GLY A 250 -1.29 -20.26 -21.59
C GLY A 250 -1.41 -18.81 -22.10
N GLN A 251 -2.29 -18.01 -21.52
CA GLN A 251 -2.46 -16.59 -21.79
C GLN A 251 -1.47 -15.74 -20.97
N SER A 252 -0.18 -16.10 -20.97
CA SER A 252 0.81 -15.51 -20.05
C SER A 252 0.96 -14.00 -20.18
N GLY A 253 0.69 -13.41 -21.36
CA GLY A 253 0.74 -11.95 -21.53
C GLY A 253 -0.27 -11.23 -20.62
N LYS A 254 -1.54 -11.69 -20.63
CA LYS A 254 -2.57 -11.15 -19.73
C LYS A 254 -2.28 -11.44 -18.25
N ALA A 255 -1.65 -12.57 -17.96
CA ALA A 255 -1.24 -12.90 -16.60
C ALA A 255 -0.18 -11.91 -16.08
N ILE A 256 0.84 -11.64 -16.89
CA ILE A 256 1.89 -10.66 -16.60
C ILE A 256 1.29 -9.27 -16.39
N GLU A 257 0.41 -8.81 -17.28
CA GLU A 257 -0.25 -7.50 -17.14
C GLU A 257 -0.99 -7.35 -15.79
N ASN A 258 -1.72 -8.38 -15.37
CA ASN A 258 -2.45 -8.35 -14.11
C ASN A 258 -1.52 -8.42 -12.88
N TYR A 259 -0.47 -9.24 -12.91
CA TYR A 259 0.50 -9.28 -11.82
C TYR A 259 1.37 -8.02 -11.74
N GLU A 260 1.77 -7.42 -12.87
CA GLU A 260 2.48 -6.14 -12.91
C GLU A 260 1.63 -5.03 -12.27
N PHE A 261 0.33 -4.97 -12.59
CA PHE A 261 -0.58 -4.02 -11.96
C PHE A 261 -0.60 -4.17 -10.44
N VAL A 262 -0.82 -5.40 -9.95
CA VAL A 262 -0.90 -5.65 -8.51
C VAL A 262 0.42 -5.38 -7.81
N SER A 263 1.55 -5.79 -8.41
CA SER A 263 2.89 -5.52 -7.86
C SER A 263 3.23 -4.02 -7.81
N SER A 264 2.61 -3.19 -8.66
CA SER A 264 2.79 -1.74 -8.63
C SER A 264 2.02 -1.07 -7.48
N GLN A 265 0.86 -1.62 -7.12
CA GLN A 265 0.00 -1.12 -6.04
C GLN A 265 0.49 -1.56 -4.66
N ASP A 266 0.91 -2.82 -4.55
CA ASP A 266 1.50 -3.38 -3.34
C ASP A 266 2.87 -3.98 -3.65
N PRO A 267 3.95 -3.17 -3.57
CA PRO A 267 5.30 -3.66 -3.76
C PRO A 267 5.69 -4.78 -2.78
N ASN A 268 5.03 -4.91 -1.62
CA ASN A 268 5.38 -5.87 -0.58
C ASN A 268 4.64 -7.21 -0.72
N ASN A 269 3.77 -7.35 -1.71
CA ASN A 269 3.19 -8.64 -2.05
C ASN A 269 4.21 -9.53 -2.78
N LEU A 270 5.06 -10.20 -1.99
CA LEU A 270 6.13 -11.06 -2.51
C LEU A 270 5.59 -12.25 -3.30
N GLU A 271 4.41 -12.77 -2.95
CA GLU A 271 3.79 -13.88 -3.69
C GLU A 271 3.50 -13.49 -5.15
N VAL A 272 2.89 -12.32 -5.37
CA VAL A 272 2.62 -11.81 -6.72
C VAL A 272 3.93 -11.59 -7.48
N ARG A 273 4.97 -11.10 -6.79
CA ARG A 273 6.29 -10.88 -7.40
C ARG A 273 6.95 -12.18 -7.84
N HIS A 274 6.90 -13.23 -7.01
CA HIS A 274 7.40 -14.57 -7.37
C HIS A 274 6.68 -15.11 -8.61
N ARG A 275 5.34 -15.07 -8.62
CA ARG A 275 4.53 -15.51 -9.79
C ARG A 275 4.83 -14.72 -11.06
N LEU A 276 5.06 -13.40 -10.93
CA LEU A 276 5.46 -12.55 -12.05
C LEU A 276 6.84 -12.96 -12.59
N ILE A 277 7.82 -13.16 -11.71
CA ILE A 277 9.17 -13.60 -12.08
C ILE A 277 9.11 -14.93 -12.83
N GLU A 278 8.40 -15.92 -12.30
CA GLU A 278 8.22 -17.24 -12.93
C GLU A 278 7.71 -17.10 -14.37
N LEU A 279 6.65 -16.32 -14.58
CA LEU A 279 6.07 -16.10 -15.91
C LEU A 279 7.00 -15.34 -16.86
N LEU A 280 7.75 -14.36 -16.36
CA LEU A 280 8.73 -13.62 -17.17
C LEU A 280 9.87 -14.54 -17.62
N LEU A 281 10.33 -15.44 -16.74
CA LEU A 281 11.34 -16.44 -17.07
C LEU A 281 10.85 -17.46 -18.08
N GLU A 282 9.61 -17.95 -17.95
CA GLU A 282 8.98 -18.84 -18.93
C GLU A 282 8.87 -18.18 -20.31
N LYS A 283 8.53 -16.88 -20.33
CA LYS A 283 8.48 -16.07 -21.56
C LYS A 283 9.85 -15.65 -22.08
N LYS A 284 10.92 -15.91 -21.32
CA LYS A 284 12.30 -15.50 -21.63
C LYS A 284 12.46 -13.98 -21.73
N ASP A 285 11.60 -13.23 -21.05
CA ASP A 285 11.74 -11.78 -20.88
C ASP A 285 12.72 -11.53 -19.72
N TYR A 286 14.00 -11.81 -20.00
CA TYR A 286 15.05 -11.81 -19.00
C TYR A 286 15.34 -10.39 -18.48
N GLU A 287 15.12 -9.36 -19.31
CA GLU A 287 15.28 -7.97 -18.93
C GLU A 287 14.29 -7.58 -17.84
N LYS A 288 12.99 -7.86 -18.03
CA LYS A 288 12.00 -7.60 -16.97
C LYS A 288 12.19 -8.51 -15.76
N ALA A 289 12.54 -9.79 -15.98
CA ALA A 289 12.82 -10.72 -14.89
C ALA A 289 13.99 -10.22 -14.02
N GLN A 290 15.03 -9.64 -14.62
CA GLN A 290 16.17 -9.08 -13.88
C GLN A 290 15.76 -7.95 -12.95
N VAL A 291 14.87 -7.06 -13.41
CA VAL A 291 14.35 -5.96 -12.59
C VAL A 291 13.53 -6.51 -11.43
N ALA A 292 12.56 -7.39 -11.71
CA ALA A 292 11.69 -7.97 -10.68
C ALA A 292 12.47 -8.77 -9.63
N LEU A 293 13.46 -9.57 -10.05
CA LEU A 293 14.36 -10.30 -9.16
C LEU A 293 15.24 -9.37 -8.32
N SER A 294 15.75 -8.27 -8.91
CA SER A 294 16.55 -7.31 -8.15
C SER A 294 15.73 -6.70 -7.02
N GLU A 295 14.51 -6.26 -7.32
CA GLU A 295 13.61 -5.74 -6.29
C GLU A 295 13.19 -6.79 -5.26
N LEU A 296 13.03 -8.06 -5.67
CA LEU A 296 12.77 -9.16 -4.74
C LEU A 296 13.94 -9.32 -3.77
N THR A 297 15.17 -9.40 -4.28
CA THR A 297 16.38 -9.60 -3.47
C THR A 297 16.71 -8.45 -2.50
N ASP A 298 16.16 -7.26 -2.74
CA ASP A 298 16.24 -6.12 -1.81
C ASP A 298 15.34 -6.33 -0.56
N LYS A 299 14.30 -7.16 -0.67
CA LYS A 299 13.32 -7.43 0.39
C LYS A 299 13.51 -8.80 1.03
N GLU A 300 13.85 -9.80 0.22
CA GLU A 300 14.07 -11.18 0.59
C GLU A 300 15.50 -11.58 0.23
N ARG A 301 16.33 -11.88 1.25
CA ARG A 301 17.72 -12.28 1.02
C ARG A 301 17.84 -13.80 1.14
N SER A 302 17.72 -14.50 0.01
CA SER A 302 17.92 -15.95 -0.08
C SER A 302 19.06 -16.29 -1.04
N VAL A 303 19.67 -17.47 -0.86
CA VAL A 303 20.73 -17.93 -1.77
C VAL A 303 20.12 -18.20 -3.15
N GLU A 304 18.94 -18.81 -3.15
CA GLU A 304 18.19 -19.25 -4.31
C GLU A 304 17.79 -18.07 -5.22
N ASP A 305 17.29 -16.96 -4.66
CA ASP A 305 16.91 -15.77 -5.44
C ASP A 305 18.13 -15.06 -6.03
N TYR A 306 19.24 -15.00 -5.29
CA TYR A 306 20.49 -14.43 -5.80
C TYR A 306 21.11 -15.32 -6.89
N GLU A 307 21.04 -16.65 -6.76
CA GLU A 307 21.48 -17.56 -7.83
C GLU A 307 20.61 -17.42 -9.08
N LEU A 308 19.29 -17.28 -8.93
CA LEU A 308 18.37 -17.06 -10.03
C LEU A 308 18.62 -15.70 -10.69
N LEU A 309 18.82 -14.64 -9.91
CA LEU A 309 19.22 -13.33 -10.42
C LEU A 309 20.55 -13.40 -11.18
N ALA A 310 21.51 -14.21 -10.71
CA ALA A 310 22.76 -14.42 -11.43
C ALA A 310 22.53 -15.11 -12.78
N ASP A 311 21.70 -16.15 -12.83
CA ASP A 311 21.39 -16.86 -14.07
C ASP A 311 20.73 -15.96 -15.09
N VAL A 312 19.76 -15.15 -14.67
CA VAL A 312 19.11 -14.16 -15.54
C VAL A 312 20.11 -13.15 -16.07
N ASN A 313 20.99 -12.63 -15.21
CA ASN A 313 22.04 -11.70 -15.62
C ASN A 313 23.02 -12.32 -16.62
N ILE A 314 23.35 -13.61 -16.49
CA ILE A 314 24.16 -14.34 -17.47
C ILE A 314 23.44 -14.41 -18.83
N LYS A 315 22.11 -14.68 -18.83
CA LYS A 315 21.32 -14.75 -20.08
C LYS A 315 21.28 -13.44 -20.85
N ILE A 316 21.28 -12.29 -20.17
CA ILE A 316 21.33 -10.95 -20.79
C ILE A 316 22.77 -10.42 -20.96
N ALA A 317 23.79 -11.26 -20.76
CA ALA A 317 25.21 -10.90 -20.81
C ALA A 317 25.63 -9.76 -19.85
N ASN A 318 24.86 -9.54 -18.78
CA ASN A 318 25.21 -8.66 -17.67
C ASN A 318 26.10 -9.39 -16.66
N TYR A 319 27.32 -9.72 -17.08
CA TYR A 319 28.25 -10.48 -16.25
C TYR A 319 28.61 -9.78 -14.93
N ALA A 320 28.67 -8.44 -14.92
CA ALA A 320 28.93 -7.69 -13.70
C ALA A 320 27.81 -7.89 -12.66
N GLY A 321 26.54 -7.82 -13.11
CA GLY A 321 25.38 -8.12 -12.26
C GLY A 321 25.36 -9.57 -11.78
N ALA A 322 25.72 -10.52 -12.64
CA ALA A 322 25.78 -11.94 -12.30
C ALA A 322 26.82 -12.25 -11.23
N VAL A 323 28.04 -11.72 -11.37
CA VAL A 323 29.11 -11.87 -10.39
C VAL A 323 28.69 -11.31 -9.04
N ARG A 324 28.08 -10.11 -9.01
CA ARG A 324 27.57 -9.51 -7.77
C ARG A 324 26.54 -10.40 -7.08
N ALA A 325 25.57 -10.92 -7.83
CA ALA A 325 24.54 -11.78 -7.27
C ALA A 325 25.13 -13.09 -6.72
N LEU A 326 26.08 -13.71 -7.40
CA LEU A 326 26.80 -14.89 -6.91
C LEU A 326 27.67 -14.60 -5.67
N GLU A 327 28.28 -13.42 -5.60
CA GLU A 327 29.01 -12.97 -4.41
C GLU A 327 28.07 -12.81 -3.21
N GLU A 328 26.92 -12.13 -3.38
CA GLU A 328 25.91 -11.99 -2.34
C GLU A 328 25.40 -13.37 -1.88
N ALA A 329 25.06 -14.27 -2.82
CA ALA A 329 24.72 -15.65 -2.51
C ALA A 329 25.82 -16.34 -1.69
N SER A 330 27.09 -16.12 -2.04
CA SER A 330 28.23 -16.74 -1.36
C SER A 330 28.50 -16.13 0.01
N THR A 331 28.09 -14.88 0.25
CA THR A 331 28.12 -14.28 1.59
C THR A 331 27.07 -14.89 2.51
N LEU A 332 25.92 -15.30 1.97
CA LEU A 332 24.87 -15.98 2.73
C LEU A 332 25.25 -17.44 3.02
N ARG A 333 25.67 -18.16 1.98
CA ARG A 333 26.12 -19.55 2.09
C ARG A 333 27.14 -19.87 1.02
N GLN A 334 28.39 -19.98 1.42
CA GLN A 334 29.44 -20.45 0.55
C GLN A 334 29.27 -21.96 0.27
N SER A 335 29.34 -22.35 -1.01
CA SER A 335 29.28 -23.76 -1.43
C SER A 335 30.17 -23.99 -2.65
N VAL A 336 30.61 -25.23 -2.85
CA VAL A 336 31.42 -25.61 -4.01
C VAL A 336 30.71 -25.28 -5.33
N PRO A 337 29.41 -25.66 -5.54
CA PRO A 337 28.70 -25.33 -6.77
C PRO A 337 28.62 -23.82 -7.04
N LEU A 338 28.41 -23.03 -6.00
CA LEU A 338 28.28 -21.57 -6.13
C LEU A 338 29.60 -20.90 -6.50
N LEU A 339 30.70 -21.31 -5.88
CA LEU A 339 32.03 -20.82 -6.23
C LEU A 339 32.47 -21.27 -7.63
N GLU A 340 32.11 -22.48 -8.05
CA GLU A 340 32.34 -22.94 -9.44
C GLU A 340 31.60 -22.07 -10.44
N LYS A 341 30.31 -21.78 -10.18
CA LYS A 341 29.49 -20.90 -11.01
C LYS A 341 30.02 -19.47 -11.03
N LEU A 342 30.48 -18.95 -9.90
CA LEU A 342 31.13 -17.64 -9.81
C LEU A 342 32.42 -17.60 -10.64
N LYS A 343 33.29 -18.60 -10.49
CA LYS A 343 34.52 -18.73 -11.28
C LYS A 343 34.22 -18.78 -12.78
N SER A 344 33.29 -19.63 -13.22
CA SER A 344 32.96 -19.75 -14.65
C SER A 344 32.40 -18.43 -15.21
N THR A 345 31.58 -17.74 -14.43
CA THR A 345 31.01 -16.44 -14.81
C THR A 345 32.09 -15.36 -14.93
N LEU A 346 33.05 -15.31 -13.98
CA LEU A 346 34.20 -14.41 -14.04
C LEU A 346 35.07 -14.68 -15.28
N LEU A 347 35.34 -15.94 -15.62
CA LEU A 347 36.11 -16.27 -16.82
C LEU A 347 35.40 -15.83 -18.10
N ALA A 348 34.10 -16.10 -18.22
CA ALA A 348 33.28 -15.64 -19.35
C ALA A 348 33.26 -14.10 -19.44
N TRP A 349 33.18 -13.41 -18.31
CA TRP A 349 33.26 -11.95 -18.27
C TRP A 349 34.61 -11.41 -18.73
N SER A 350 35.71 -12.03 -18.28
CA SER A 350 37.07 -11.71 -18.72
C SER A 350 37.19 -11.86 -20.24
N ASP A 351 36.68 -12.95 -20.82
CA ASP A 351 36.74 -13.19 -22.26
C ASP A 351 35.90 -12.17 -23.04
N GLN A 352 34.72 -11.79 -22.53
CA GLN A 352 33.92 -10.70 -23.09
C GLN A 352 34.68 -9.36 -23.05
N LEU A 353 35.33 -9.02 -21.93
CA LEU A 353 36.09 -7.78 -21.82
C LEU A 353 37.30 -7.78 -22.78
N ALA A 354 37.99 -8.91 -22.92
CA ALA A 354 39.09 -9.06 -23.85
C ALA A 354 38.62 -8.87 -25.31
N SER A 355 37.48 -9.45 -25.70
CA SER A 355 36.92 -9.26 -27.04
C SER A 355 36.51 -7.80 -27.31
N GLN A 356 36.13 -7.06 -26.26
CA GLN A 356 35.87 -5.62 -26.30
C GLN A 356 37.14 -4.75 -26.26
N LYS A 357 38.34 -5.35 -26.32
CA LYS A 357 39.65 -4.68 -26.21
C LYS A 357 39.91 -4.00 -24.85
N LYS A 358 39.15 -4.40 -23.83
CA LYS A 358 39.30 -3.94 -22.44
C LYS A 358 40.28 -4.83 -21.68
N ASN A 359 41.51 -4.92 -22.19
CA ASN A 359 42.49 -5.92 -21.75
C ASN A 359 42.87 -5.82 -20.27
N GLN A 360 42.92 -4.61 -19.72
CA GLN A 360 43.26 -4.42 -18.30
C GLN A 360 42.13 -4.91 -17.37
N GLU A 361 40.88 -4.66 -17.75
CA GLU A 361 39.71 -5.12 -17.01
C GLU A 361 39.59 -6.64 -17.09
N ALA A 362 39.83 -7.22 -18.27
CA ALA A 362 39.87 -8.67 -18.45
C ALA A 362 40.92 -9.34 -17.54
N ILE A 363 42.14 -8.81 -17.48
CA ILE A 363 43.19 -9.33 -16.59
C ILE A 363 42.76 -9.26 -15.12
N SER A 364 42.13 -8.15 -14.71
CA SER A 364 41.63 -7.98 -13.34
C SER A 364 40.57 -9.02 -12.99
N VAL A 365 39.58 -9.21 -13.86
CA VAL A 365 38.50 -10.20 -13.68
C VAL A 365 39.07 -11.63 -13.69
N LYS A 366 40.04 -11.93 -14.55
CA LYS A 366 40.74 -13.22 -14.56
C LYS A 366 41.52 -13.48 -13.26
N GLY A 367 42.16 -12.45 -12.70
CA GLY A 367 42.79 -12.52 -11.38
C GLY A 367 41.78 -12.76 -10.26
N HIS A 368 40.55 -12.26 -10.39
CA HIS A 368 39.47 -12.61 -9.47
C HIS A 368 39.08 -14.09 -9.58
N ALA A 369 38.91 -14.62 -10.79
CA ALA A 369 38.61 -16.04 -11.00
C ALA A 369 39.68 -16.98 -10.40
N ALA A 370 40.96 -16.57 -10.42
CA ALA A 370 42.05 -17.30 -9.77
C ALA A 370 41.87 -17.37 -8.25
N ARG A 371 41.50 -16.26 -7.59
CA ARG A 371 41.21 -16.25 -6.14
C ARG A 371 40.01 -17.11 -5.75
N VAL A 372 38.95 -17.09 -6.56
CA VAL A 372 37.81 -18.01 -6.36
C VAL A 372 38.25 -19.48 -6.51
N SER A 373 39.23 -19.76 -7.37
CA SER A 373 39.81 -21.11 -7.50
C SER A 373 40.57 -21.54 -6.24
N GLU A 374 41.30 -20.63 -5.59
CA GLU A 374 41.95 -20.90 -4.30
C GLU A 374 40.92 -21.21 -3.21
N GLN A 375 39.82 -20.44 -3.17
CA GLN A 375 38.70 -20.70 -2.25
C GLN A 375 38.06 -22.07 -2.49
N LEU A 376 37.94 -22.50 -3.76
CA LEU A 376 37.45 -23.84 -4.11
C LEU A 376 38.37 -24.95 -3.61
N VAL A 377 39.70 -24.82 -3.81
CA VAL A 377 40.68 -25.79 -3.31
C VAL A 377 40.59 -25.90 -1.78
N ALA A 378 40.56 -24.76 -1.09
CA ALA A 378 40.42 -24.71 0.36
C ALA A 378 39.12 -25.36 0.86
N LEU A 379 38.00 -25.11 0.16
CA LEU A 379 36.69 -25.64 0.53
C LEU A 379 36.56 -27.15 0.28
N ARG A 380 37.27 -27.69 -0.72
CA ARG A 380 37.29 -29.13 -1.03
C ARG A 380 38.20 -29.94 -0.11
N GLY A 381 39.06 -29.28 0.68
CA GLY A 381 40.06 -29.95 1.51
C GLY A 381 41.15 -30.65 0.68
N GLU A 382 41.35 -30.21 -0.56
CA GLU A 382 42.43 -30.68 -1.41
C GLU A 382 43.74 -30.01 -0.96
N ASP A 383 44.77 -30.81 -0.69
CA ASP A 383 46.10 -30.31 -0.33
C ASP A 383 46.62 -29.47 -1.52
N PRO A 384 46.97 -28.19 -1.33
CA PRO A 384 47.48 -27.38 -2.43
C PRO A 384 48.79 -28.02 -2.91
N ALA A 385 48.76 -28.64 -4.10
CA ALA A 385 49.97 -29.14 -4.74
C ALA A 385 50.99 -28.00 -4.83
N VAL A 386 52.15 -28.28 -4.24
CA VAL A 386 53.30 -27.42 -3.94
C VAL A 386 53.85 -26.65 -5.14
N GLU A 387 54.21 -25.38 -4.92
CA GLU A 387 55.49 -24.70 -5.29
C GLU A 387 55.36 -23.23 -4.84
N GLU A 388 56.28 -22.55 -4.15
CA GLU A 388 57.69 -22.75 -3.83
C GLU A 388 57.96 -21.94 -2.52
N LYS A 389 58.63 -22.55 -1.53
CA LYS A 389 59.08 -21.81 -0.34
C LYS A 389 60.22 -20.87 -0.74
N LEU A 390 60.02 -19.57 -0.62
CA LEU A 390 61.09 -18.59 -0.63
C LEU A 390 61.52 -18.31 0.81
N ASP A 391 62.83 -18.46 1.02
CA ASP A 391 63.53 -18.44 2.29
C ASP A 391 63.23 -17.21 3.16
N ASP A 392 63.15 -17.48 4.47
CA ASP A 392 63.31 -16.50 5.54
C ASP A 392 64.68 -15.82 5.44
N ALA A 393 64.74 -14.69 4.72
CA ALA A 393 65.86 -13.76 4.76
C ALA A 393 65.48 -12.53 5.58
N ASN A 394 65.76 -12.63 6.87
CA ASN A 394 65.73 -11.56 7.85
C ASN A 394 66.60 -10.36 7.41
N LYS A 395 66.00 -9.34 6.81
CA LYS A 395 66.53 -7.97 6.74
C LYS A 395 65.40 -6.98 7.00
N THR A 396 65.28 -6.62 8.28
CA THR A 396 64.47 -5.50 8.74
C THR A 396 64.94 -4.20 8.07
N GLY A 397 64.23 -3.78 7.02
CA GLY A 397 64.06 -2.36 6.76
C GLY A 397 63.37 -1.75 7.99
N ASN A 398 63.80 -0.56 8.40
CA ASN A 398 63.40 0.14 9.63
C ASN A 398 61.94 0.65 9.59
N TRP A 399 61.01 -0.18 9.10
CA TRP A 399 59.61 0.15 8.89
C TRP A 399 58.77 -0.25 10.10
N ASP A 400 58.00 0.72 10.62
CA ASP A 400 57.10 0.55 11.76
C ASP A 400 55.84 -0.23 11.33
N PRO A 401 55.58 -1.42 11.91
CA PRO A 401 54.40 -2.24 11.61
C PRO A 401 53.05 -1.56 11.86
N ASN A 402 53.03 -0.44 12.58
CA ASN A 402 51.82 0.35 12.83
C ASN A 402 51.53 1.41 11.75
N LYS A 403 52.49 1.70 10.87
CA LYS A 403 52.34 2.63 9.74
C LYS A 403 51.93 1.86 8.48
N PRO A 404 51.29 2.52 7.50
CA PRO A 404 50.96 1.86 6.24
C PRO A 404 52.21 1.33 5.49
N PRO A 405 52.16 0.13 4.91
CA PRO A 405 53.30 -0.46 4.17
C PRO A 405 53.45 0.13 2.77
N ILE A 406 52.52 1.00 2.36
CA ILE A 406 52.46 1.58 1.03
C ILE A 406 52.27 3.09 1.10
N SER A 407 52.72 3.77 0.05
CA SER A 407 52.31 5.13 -0.27
C SER A 407 51.43 5.15 -1.51
N ILE A 408 50.48 6.09 -1.57
CA ILE A 408 49.62 6.28 -2.74
C ILE A 408 50.27 7.33 -3.63
N VAL A 409 50.77 6.91 -4.79
CA VAL A 409 51.49 7.74 -5.77
C VAL A 409 50.50 8.47 -6.68
N PHE A 410 49.39 7.82 -7.02
CA PHE A 410 48.36 8.39 -7.88
C PHE A 410 46.98 7.86 -7.48
N SER A 411 45.96 8.70 -7.63
CA SER A 411 44.56 8.29 -7.50
C SER A 411 43.70 9.08 -8.47
N ARG A 412 42.76 8.40 -9.13
CA ARG A 412 41.70 9.03 -9.90
C ARG A 412 40.43 8.21 -9.73
N ASN A 413 39.38 8.86 -9.25
CA ASN A 413 38.05 8.28 -9.15
C ASN A 413 37.08 9.11 -10.00
N TRP A 414 36.23 8.45 -10.77
CA TRP A 414 35.27 9.09 -11.66
C TRP A 414 33.92 8.38 -11.62
N LEU A 415 32.88 9.07 -12.07
CA LEU A 415 31.58 8.46 -12.30
C LEU A 415 31.49 7.94 -13.74
N ALA A 416 31.16 6.66 -13.93
CA ALA A 416 30.94 6.09 -15.25
C ALA A 416 29.69 6.73 -15.92
N LYS A 417 29.84 7.15 -17.18
CA LYS A 417 28.89 8.04 -17.88
C LYS A 417 27.48 7.45 -18.07
N ASP A 418 27.37 6.12 -18.18
CA ASP A 418 26.11 5.45 -18.52
C ASP A 418 25.56 4.56 -17.38
N SER A 419 26.38 4.22 -16.40
CA SER A 419 25.98 3.35 -15.28
C SER A 419 25.89 4.07 -13.94
N LEU A 420 26.32 5.34 -13.86
CA LEU A 420 26.45 6.09 -12.60
C LEU A 420 27.20 5.28 -11.52
N THR A 421 28.15 4.46 -11.93
CA THR A 421 28.96 3.66 -11.01
C THR A 421 30.24 4.43 -10.69
N PRO A 422 30.55 4.69 -9.41
CA PRO A 422 31.84 5.25 -9.04
C PRO A 422 32.95 4.23 -9.32
N GLU A 423 33.87 4.60 -10.20
CA GLU A 423 35.05 3.81 -10.57
C GLU A 423 36.30 4.54 -10.12
N GLY A 424 37.38 3.79 -9.92
CA GLY A 424 38.65 4.38 -9.57
C GLY A 424 39.85 3.52 -9.93
N LYS A 425 40.97 4.22 -10.08
CA LYS A 425 42.29 3.61 -10.23
C LYS A 425 43.28 4.29 -9.32
N ILE A 426 44.09 3.49 -8.64
CA ILE A 426 45.12 3.97 -7.74
C ILE A 426 46.45 3.32 -8.10
N LYS A 427 47.53 4.11 -7.98
CA LYS A 427 48.89 3.61 -8.07
C LYS A 427 49.51 3.67 -6.69
N ILE A 428 50.00 2.54 -6.21
CA ILE A 428 50.65 2.41 -4.91
C ILE A 428 52.12 2.08 -5.07
N ARG A 429 52.94 2.46 -4.09
CA ARG A 429 54.37 2.14 -4.00
C ARG A 429 54.69 1.48 -2.66
N ASN A 430 55.47 0.40 -2.67
CA ASN A 430 56.00 -0.21 -1.44
C ASN A 430 57.04 0.72 -0.80
N ILE A 431 56.83 1.09 0.47
CA ILE A 431 57.73 1.98 1.22
C ILE A 431 58.38 1.31 2.44
N THR A 432 58.24 -0.02 2.57
CA THR A 432 58.76 -0.78 3.72
C THR A 432 60.27 -1.05 3.63
N GLY A 433 60.85 -0.93 2.43
CA GLY A 433 62.23 -1.33 2.16
C GLY A 433 62.44 -2.85 2.11
N ALA A 434 61.38 -3.65 2.22
CA ALA A 434 61.40 -5.11 2.11
C ALA A 434 60.25 -5.61 1.21
N PRO A 435 60.35 -6.79 0.58
CA PRO A 435 59.24 -7.34 -0.20
C PRO A 435 58.02 -7.58 0.69
N ILE A 436 56.84 -7.14 0.25
CA ILE A 436 55.58 -7.41 0.97
C ILE A 436 54.94 -8.66 0.36
N THR A 437 54.79 -9.70 1.16
CA THR A 437 54.22 -10.99 0.75
C THR A 437 52.73 -11.09 1.02
N ASP A 438 52.17 -10.29 1.93
CA ASP A 438 50.72 -10.26 2.20
C ASP A 438 50.24 -8.84 2.47
N LEU A 439 49.34 -8.35 1.61
CA LEU A 439 48.71 -7.05 1.75
C LEU A 439 47.41 -6.98 0.99
N THR A 440 46.34 -6.65 1.70
CA THR A 440 45.04 -6.28 1.12
C THR A 440 44.61 -4.92 1.65
N LEU A 441 44.13 -4.07 0.74
CA LEU A 441 43.50 -2.78 1.07
C LEU A 441 41.99 -2.91 0.93
N SER A 442 41.24 -1.96 1.47
CA SER A 442 39.79 -1.86 1.25
C SER A 442 39.46 -0.49 0.69
N ALA A 443 38.74 -0.45 -0.44
CA ALA A 443 38.09 0.76 -0.93
C ALA A 443 36.65 0.77 -0.43
N VAL A 444 36.32 1.72 0.44
CA VAL A 444 34.97 1.93 0.94
C VAL A 444 34.37 3.13 0.21
N PHE A 445 33.23 2.92 -0.44
CA PHE A 445 32.51 4.01 -1.10
C PHE A 445 31.58 4.64 -0.08
N PHE A 446 31.70 5.95 0.10
CA PHE A 446 30.89 6.69 1.06
C PHE A 446 30.11 7.78 0.35
N ASP A 447 28.82 7.83 0.65
CA ASP A 447 27.91 8.85 0.17
C ASP A 447 27.81 9.95 1.23
N ASN A 448 28.46 11.08 0.97
CA ASN A 448 28.47 12.23 1.87
C ASN A 448 27.12 12.94 1.92
N THR A 449 26.30 12.82 0.88
CA THR A 449 24.93 13.37 0.86
C THR A 449 24.03 12.58 1.80
N MET A 450 24.09 11.26 1.74
CA MET A 450 23.26 10.36 2.55
C MET A 450 23.92 9.97 3.89
N ARG A 451 25.17 10.38 4.12
CA ARG A 451 26.02 10.01 5.27
C ARG A 451 26.05 8.52 5.55
N LYS A 452 26.10 7.70 4.49
CA LYS A 452 26.09 6.23 4.60
C LYS A 452 27.17 5.59 3.74
N ARG A 453 27.59 4.40 4.16
CA ARG A 453 28.42 3.52 3.34
C ARG A 453 27.60 3.02 2.14
N ASN A 454 28.19 3.10 0.97
CA ASN A 454 27.59 2.75 -0.31
C ASN A 454 28.39 1.62 -1.00
N GLY A 455 28.69 0.57 -0.24
CA GLY A 455 29.49 -0.57 -0.68
C GLY A 455 30.99 -0.47 -0.36
N SER A 456 31.70 -1.56 -0.64
CA SER A 456 33.16 -1.62 -0.53
C SER A 456 33.74 -2.74 -1.37
N VAL A 457 34.99 -2.58 -1.77
CA VAL A 457 35.74 -3.57 -2.54
C VAL A 457 37.09 -3.81 -1.86
N LEU A 458 37.48 -5.09 -1.76
CA LEU A 458 38.83 -5.46 -1.33
C LEU A 458 39.79 -5.32 -2.51
N LEU A 459 40.91 -4.63 -2.30
CA LEU A 459 41.97 -4.43 -3.28
C LEU A 459 43.18 -5.27 -2.87
N PRO A 460 43.34 -6.49 -3.42
CA PRO A 460 44.49 -7.31 -3.11
C PRO A 460 45.75 -6.69 -3.72
N VAL A 461 46.81 -6.53 -2.91
CA VAL A 461 48.09 -5.95 -3.32
C VAL A 461 49.16 -7.02 -3.45
N ALA A 462 49.31 -7.88 -2.44
CA ALA A 462 50.22 -9.01 -2.44
C ALA A 462 49.60 -10.15 -1.62
N SER A 463 49.96 -11.38 -1.94
CA SER A 463 49.54 -12.59 -1.24
C SER A 463 50.67 -13.62 -1.29
N PRO A 464 50.69 -14.60 -0.37
CA PRO A 464 51.74 -15.63 -0.33
C PRO A 464 51.89 -16.43 -1.63
N SER A 465 50.86 -16.45 -2.49
CA SER A 465 50.81 -17.15 -3.78
C SER A 465 51.08 -16.25 -5.00
N SER A 466 51.43 -14.98 -4.81
CA SER A 466 51.71 -14.01 -5.88
C SER A 466 53.11 -13.42 -5.74
N PRO A 467 53.75 -12.95 -6.84
CA PRO A 467 55.03 -12.27 -6.73
C PRO A 467 54.97 -11.15 -5.69
N PRO A 468 55.90 -11.15 -4.72
CA PRO A 468 55.86 -10.20 -3.63
C PRO A 468 55.91 -8.79 -4.18
N PHE A 469 55.30 -7.86 -3.45
CA PHE A 469 55.37 -6.47 -3.84
C PHE A 469 56.75 -5.94 -3.46
N GLU A 470 57.66 -5.93 -4.45
CA GLU A 470 59.07 -5.57 -4.25
C GLU A 470 59.28 -4.18 -3.64
N PRO A 471 60.38 -3.95 -2.89
CA PRO A 471 60.76 -2.64 -2.37
C PRO A 471 60.78 -1.59 -3.49
N ASP A 472 60.23 -0.40 -3.22
CA ASP A 472 60.10 0.71 -4.19
C ASP A 472 59.30 0.39 -5.46
N GLY A 473 58.79 -0.83 -5.61
CA GLY A 473 57.93 -1.24 -6.70
C GLY A 473 56.62 -0.46 -6.71
N GLU A 474 56.03 -0.28 -7.90
CA GLU A 474 54.74 0.37 -8.07
C GLU A 474 53.71 -0.56 -8.71
N ARG A 475 52.45 -0.50 -8.25
CA ARG A 475 51.35 -1.33 -8.76
C ARG A 475 50.08 -0.50 -8.97
N TRP A 476 49.38 -0.77 -10.07
CA TRP A 476 48.05 -0.21 -10.34
C TRP A 476 46.97 -1.13 -9.77
N LEU A 477 45.98 -0.55 -9.11
CA LEU A 477 44.79 -1.22 -8.62
C LEU A 477 43.57 -0.50 -9.19
N TYR A 478 42.64 -1.28 -9.71
CA TYR A 478 41.38 -0.79 -10.28
C TYR A 478 40.22 -1.29 -9.43
N PHE A 479 39.21 -0.46 -9.27
CA PHE A 479 38.01 -0.81 -8.52
C PHE A 479 36.79 -0.08 -9.07
N SER A 480 35.64 -0.72 -8.90
CA SER A 480 34.33 -0.18 -9.25
C SER A 480 33.38 -0.41 -8.09
N CYS A 481 32.54 0.57 -7.80
CA CYS A 481 31.56 0.51 -6.74
C CYS A 481 30.49 -0.53 -7.08
N PRO A 482 30.06 -1.38 -6.13
CA PRO A 482 29.02 -2.38 -6.38
C PRO A 482 27.62 -1.76 -6.53
N GLN A 483 27.46 -0.46 -6.24
CA GLN A 483 26.19 0.24 -6.30
C GLN A 483 26.28 1.46 -7.23
N THR A 484 25.24 1.64 -8.04
CA THR A 484 25.02 2.87 -8.79
C THR A 484 24.55 3.97 -7.84
N VAL A 485 24.91 5.20 -8.15
CA VAL A 485 24.55 6.38 -7.34
C VAL A 485 23.71 7.33 -8.19
N LYS A 486 23.04 8.30 -7.56
CA LYS A 486 22.40 9.37 -8.34
C LYS A 486 23.43 10.42 -8.75
N TYR A 487 23.17 11.10 -9.87
CA TYR A 487 24.08 12.08 -10.44
C TYR A 487 24.35 13.27 -9.51
N ASP A 488 23.43 13.61 -8.61
CA ASP A 488 23.52 14.71 -7.64
C ASP A 488 24.31 14.36 -6.37
N HIS A 489 24.51 13.07 -6.05
CA HIS A 489 25.20 12.64 -4.82
C HIS A 489 26.67 13.09 -4.77
N GLN A 490 27.18 13.36 -3.57
CA GLN A 490 28.60 13.66 -3.30
C GLN A 490 29.30 12.41 -2.77
N LEU A 491 30.28 11.91 -3.52
CA LEU A 491 30.85 10.59 -3.26
C LEU A 491 32.33 10.67 -2.96
N ALA A 492 32.76 9.82 -2.05
CA ALA A 492 34.15 9.64 -1.68
C ALA A 492 34.52 8.16 -1.70
N VAL A 493 35.78 7.89 -2.04
CA VAL A 493 36.40 6.57 -1.86
C VAL A 493 37.40 6.68 -0.72
N VAL A 494 37.11 5.94 0.34
CA VAL A 494 37.91 5.86 1.55
C VAL A 494 38.77 4.59 1.46
N LEU A 495 40.09 4.76 1.32
CA LEU A 495 41.01 3.63 1.33
C LEU A 495 41.43 3.29 2.75
N LEU A 496 41.34 2.01 3.10
CA LEU A 496 41.69 1.48 4.42
C LEU A 496 42.76 0.39 4.32
N TRP A 497 43.57 0.28 5.36
CA TRP A 497 44.46 -0.86 5.61
C TRP A 497 44.28 -1.31 7.05
N LYS A 498 43.93 -2.59 7.26
CA LYS A 498 43.58 -3.14 8.59
C LYS A 498 42.56 -2.26 9.34
N GLY A 499 41.58 -1.71 8.61
CA GLY A 499 40.56 -0.80 9.16
C GLY A 499 41.03 0.63 9.46
N LYS A 500 42.34 0.94 9.35
CA LYS A 500 42.86 2.30 9.51
C LYS A 500 42.75 3.08 8.21
N LEU A 501 42.33 4.33 8.31
CA LEU A 501 42.25 5.27 7.20
C LEU A 501 43.64 5.51 6.59
N LEU A 502 43.77 5.23 5.29
CA LEU A 502 44.93 5.66 4.51
C LEU A 502 44.71 7.05 3.94
N LYS A 503 43.66 7.18 3.12
CA LYS A 503 43.31 8.44 2.47
C LYS A 503 41.89 8.37 1.92
N GLU A 504 41.22 9.51 1.92
CA GLU A 504 39.93 9.72 1.27
C GLU A 504 40.14 10.49 -0.04
N PHE A 505 39.42 10.09 -1.09
CA PHE A 505 39.48 10.72 -2.40
C PHE A 505 38.07 11.02 -2.92
N PRO A 506 37.82 12.25 -3.41
CA PRO A 506 36.53 12.57 -4.02
C PRO A 506 36.37 11.80 -5.34
N VAL A 507 35.13 11.45 -5.67
CA VAL A 507 34.75 10.95 -6.99
C VAL A 507 34.40 12.15 -7.87
N THR A 508 35.12 12.34 -8.96
CA THR A 508 34.83 13.46 -9.87
C THR A 508 33.72 13.11 -10.85
N LYS A 509 32.77 14.02 -11.01
CA LYS A 509 31.76 13.97 -12.06
C LYS A 509 32.42 14.48 -13.35
N ARG A 510 32.30 13.75 -14.45
CA ARG A 510 32.82 14.18 -15.76
C ARG A 510 31.84 15.07 -16.48
#